data_AF-A0A7S2G7X0-F1
#
_entry.id   AF-A0A7S2G7X0-F1
#
_cell.length_a   1.000
_cell.length_b   1.000
_cell.length_c   1.000
_cell.angle_alpha   90.00
_cell.angle_beta   90.00
_cell.angle_gamma   90.00
#
_symmetry.space_group_name_H-M   'P 1'
#
loop_
_entity.id
_entity.type
_entity.pdbx_description
1 polymer ?
#
loop_
_entity_poly.entity_id
_entity_poly.type
_entity_poly.pdbx_seq_one_letter_code
_entity_poly.pdbx_strand_id
1 'polypeptide(L)'
;ASGLLTVPHRACKSPACLEHRRYSPWESSSAVDVNTDGTAVQQGHRIAHGKVNRTVVTLGFTQADLGSGNAKGVLVRDEVCLHSAGSHGHACASLAVLAATALDDAPFRAMPHDGILGLALEGLAAGALSSFYERLMDGSQQLLPHFGLTLGKTGGEIVFGGHDFGRLATPLHWFPVENPHDGFW
;
A
#
# COMPACT_ATOMS: atom_id res chain seq x y z
N ALA A 1 -12.31 -1.84 -0.49
CA ALA A 1 -11.02 -2.51 -0.72
C ALA A 1 -10.10 -1.57 -1.50
N SER A 2 -8.79 -1.78 -1.45
CA SER A 2 -7.80 -0.97 -2.19
C SER A 2 -6.59 -1.84 -2.53
N GLY A 3 -5.94 -1.57 -3.66
CA GLY A 3 -4.65 -2.17 -4.04
C GLY A 3 -3.43 -1.30 -3.70
N LEU A 4 -3.64 -0.10 -3.12
CA LEU A 4 -2.59 0.89 -2.89
C LEU A 4 -1.96 0.77 -1.49
N LEU A 5 -0.64 1.01 -1.40
CA LEU A 5 -0.02 1.43 -0.14
C LEU A 5 -0.20 2.94 0.03
N THR A 6 -0.83 3.36 1.12
CA THR A 6 -1.05 4.76 1.48
C THR A 6 -0.34 5.11 2.78
N VAL A 7 0.50 6.14 2.74
CA VAL A 7 1.22 6.66 3.93
C VAL A 7 1.24 8.20 3.94
N PRO A 8 1.23 8.86 5.11
CA PRO A 8 1.38 10.30 5.23
C PRO A 8 2.69 10.79 4.63
N HIS A 9 2.63 11.80 3.76
CA HIS A 9 3.82 12.45 3.22
C HIS A 9 4.39 13.45 4.23
N ARG A 10 5.72 13.62 4.29
CA ARG A 10 6.38 14.54 5.24
C ARG A 10 6.03 16.01 5.02
N ALA A 11 5.61 16.39 3.81
CA ALA A 11 5.03 17.72 3.55
C ALA A 11 3.62 17.93 4.14
N CYS A 12 2.88 16.86 4.45
CA CYS A 12 1.49 16.97 4.88
C CYS A 12 1.38 17.72 6.22
N LYS A 13 0.42 18.65 6.27
CA LYS A 13 0.14 19.52 7.43
C LYS A 13 -1.25 19.34 8.03
N SER A 14 -2.11 18.47 7.47
CA SER A 14 -3.38 18.12 8.10
C SER A 14 -3.14 17.59 9.53
N PRO A 15 -4.05 17.84 10.50
CA PRO A 15 -3.91 17.35 11.86
C PRO A 15 -3.63 15.84 11.93
N ALA A 16 -4.37 15.02 11.17
CA ALA A 16 -4.12 13.59 11.04
C ALA A 16 -2.67 13.25 10.67
N CYS A 17 -2.11 13.89 9.64
CA CYS A 17 -0.72 13.64 9.24
C CYS A 17 0.30 13.99 10.33
N LEU A 18 0.01 14.98 11.18
CA LEU A 18 0.94 15.43 12.23
C LEU A 18 0.98 14.46 13.41
N GLU A 19 -0.07 13.66 13.60
CA GLU A 19 -0.20 12.66 14.66
C GLU A 19 0.42 11.31 14.27
N HIS A 20 0.76 11.13 12.99
CA HIS A 20 1.36 9.93 12.44
C HIS A 20 2.82 10.12 12.02
N ARG A 21 3.54 8.99 11.91
CA ARG A 21 4.82 8.96 11.21
C ARG A 21 4.59 9.27 9.73
N ARG A 22 5.54 10.00 9.13
CA ARG A 22 5.43 10.48 7.76
C ARG A 22 6.61 10.01 6.91
N TYR A 23 6.29 9.51 5.74
CA TYR A 23 7.24 9.13 4.70
C TYR A 23 7.86 10.36 4.02
N SER A 24 9.17 10.29 3.78
CA SER A 24 9.99 11.38 3.28
C SER A 24 10.74 10.93 2.02
N PRO A 25 10.21 11.22 0.81
CA PRO A 25 10.87 10.80 -0.42
C PRO A 25 12.23 11.49 -0.65
N TRP A 26 12.47 12.60 0.05
CA TRP A 26 13.74 13.33 0.04
C TRP A 26 14.87 12.59 0.75
N GLU A 27 14.54 11.68 1.67
CA GLU A 27 15.51 10.91 2.46
C GLU A 27 15.78 9.52 1.85
N SER A 28 14.92 9.06 0.94
CA SER A 28 15.17 7.86 0.15
C SER A 28 16.04 8.20 -1.06
N SER A 29 16.99 7.33 -1.41
CA SER A 29 17.81 7.46 -2.63
C SER A 29 17.13 6.86 -3.86
N SER A 30 16.17 5.96 -3.67
CA SER A 30 15.41 5.26 -4.71
C SER A 30 14.06 5.92 -5.06
N ALA A 31 13.53 6.79 -4.20
CA ALA A 31 12.21 7.40 -4.38
C ALA A 31 12.12 8.27 -5.64
N VAL A 32 11.22 8.01 -6.58
CA VAL A 32 10.96 8.81 -7.79
C VAL A 32 9.52 9.32 -7.77
N ASP A 33 9.31 10.61 -7.97
CA ASP A 33 7.98 11.18 -8.21
C ASP A 33 7.43 10.69 -9.56
N VAL A 34 6.27 10.00 -9.53
CA VAL A 34 5.65 9.41 -10.73
C VAL A 34 4.18 9.81 -10.89
N ASN A 35 3.66 9.71 -12.11
CA ASN A 35 2.23 9.77 -12.41
C ASN A 35 1.60 8.35 -12.32
N THR A 36 0.28 8.27 -12.49
CA THR A 36 -0.48 7.00 -12.44
C THR A 36 -0.08 6.00 -13.53
N ASP A 37 0.43 6.48 -14.65
CA ASP A 37 1.00 5.65 -15.73
C ASP A 37 2.46 5.20 -15.45
N GLY A 38 3.03 5.60 -14.32
CA GLY A 38 4.40 5.28 -13.93
C GLY A 38 5.49 6.16 -14.54
N THR A 39 5.12 7.13 -15.39
CA THR A 39 6.07 8.10 -15.94
C THR A 39 6.58 9.03 -14.85
N ALA A 40 7.85 9.45 -14.95
CA ALA A 40 8.41 10.43 -14.03
C ALA A 40 7.68 11.77 -14.18
N VAL A 41 7.33 12.41 -13.06
CA VAL A 41 6.67 13.72 -13.05
C VAL A 41 7.52 14.79 -13.74
N GLN A 42 8.84 14.71 -13.59
CA GLN A 42 9.78 15.64 -14.20
C GLN A 42 11.00 14.89 -14.75
N GLN A 43 11.22 14.98 -16.05
CA GLN A 43 12.35 14.30 -16.70
C GLN A 43 13.70 14.77 -16.13
N GLY A 44 14.61 13.82 -15.93
CA GLY A 44 15.93 14.05 -15.35
C GLY A 44 15.93 14.38 -13.84
N HIS A 45 14.76 14.42 -13.19
CA HIS A 45 14.63 14.72 -11.77
C HIS A 45 13.92 13.58 -11.06
N ARG A 46 14.57 13.08 -10.01
CA ARG A 46 14.01 12.03 -9.17
C ARG A 46 12.85 12.56 -8.33
N ILE A 47 13.05 13.68 -7.65
CA ILE A 47 12.02 14.42 -6.93
C ILE A 47 11.70 15.66 -7.75
N ALA A 48 10.41 15.94 -7.96
CA ALA A 48 10.02 17.08 -8.77
C ALA A 48 10.19 18.39 -7.98
N HIS A 49 10.67 19.42 -8.65
CA HIS A 49 10.93 20.73 -8.06
C HIS A 49 10.30 21.85 -8.87
N GLY A 50 9.86 22.91 -8.18
CA GLY A 50 9.20 24.05 -8.82
C GLY A 50 7.77 23.74 -9.24
N LYS A 51 7.28 24.46 -10.26
CA LYS A 51 5.93 24.28 -10.79
C LYS A 51 5.94 23.18 -11.85
N VAL A 52 5.42 22.02 -11.49
CA VAL A 52 5.23 20.87 -12.38
C VAL A 52 3.79 20.42 -12.35
N ASN A 53 3.28 19.92 -13.46
CA ASN A 53 2.01 19.21 -13.48
C ASN A 53 2.24 17.79 -12.99
N ARG A 54 1.44 17.34 -12.02
CA ARG A 54 1.49 15.95 -11.53
C ARG A 54 0.10 15.46 -11.19
N THR A 55 -0.10 14.16 -11.30
CA THR A 55 -1.36 13.54 -10.90
C THR A 55 -1.51 13.56 -9.39
N VAL A 56 -2.70 13.98 -8.93
CA VAL A 56 -3.14 13.85 -7.54
C VAL A 56 -4.20 12.77 -7.49
N VAL A 57 -4.04 11.81 -6.59
CA VAL A 57 -4.97 10.71 -6.38
C VAL A 57 -5.76 10.99 -5.10
N THR A 58 -7.08 10.82 -5.16
CA THR A 58 -7.96 10.88 -3.98
C THR A 58 -8.49 9.48 -3.69
N LEU A 59 -8.20 8.97 -2.50
CA LEU A 59 -8.64 7.68 -2.02
C LEU A 59 -9.70 7.89 -0.93
N GLY A 60 -10.93 7.42 -1.19
CA GLY A 60 -11.97 7.36 -0.18
C GLY A 60 -11.78 6.14 0.72
N PHE A 61 -11.92 6.33 2.03
CA PHE A 61 -11.83 5.27 3.01
C PHE A 61 -13.06 5.30 3.92
N THR A 62 -13.62 4.13 4.21
CA THR A 62 -14.80 3.95 5.07
C THR A 62 -14.55 2.80 6.03
N GLN A 63 -14.75 3.05 7.32
CA GLN A 63 -14.74 2.05 8.39
C GLN A 63 -16.05 2.12 9.17
N ALA A 64 -16.57 0.98 9.60
CA ALA A 64 -17.90 0.91 10.21
C ALA A 64 -18.03 1.69 11.52
N ASP A 65 -16.97 1.74 12.31
CA ASP A 65 -16.88 2.39 13.64
C ASP A 65 -16.31 3.81 13.58
N LEU A 66 -15.40 4.10 12.64
CA LEU A 66 -14.73 5.40 12.54
C LEU A 66 -15.29 6.32 11.47
N GLY A 67 -16.21 5.84 10.62
CA GLY A 67 -16.84 6.61 9.55
C GLY A 67 -16.00 6.68 8.27
N SER A 68 -16.23 7.71 7.47
CA SER A 68 -15.60 7.89 6.16
C SER A 68 -14.76 9.16 6.08
N GLY A 69 -13.73 9.11 5.23
CA GLY A 69 -12.84 10.24 4.96
C GLY A 69 -12.00 10.01 3.72
N ASN A 70 -11.29 11.04 3.28
CA ASN A 70 -10.47 11.01 2.08
C ASN A 70 -8.99 11.21 2.40
N ALA A 71 -8.16 10.45 1.71
CA ALA A 71 -6.73 10.70 1.57
C ALA A 71 -6.45 11.29 0.20
N LYS A 72 -5.84 12.47 0.15
CA LYS A 72 -5.36 13.08 -1.10
C LYS A 72 -3.86 13.04 -1.12
N GLY A 73 -3.28 12.51 -2.19
CA GLY A 73 -1.85 12.29 -2.26
C GLY A 73 -1.28 12.32 -3.66
N VAL A 74 0.03 12.22 -3.71
CA VAL A 74 0.81 12.07 -4.94
C VAL A 74 1.44 10.69 -4.96
N LEU A 75 1.74 10.19 -6.15
CA LEU A 75 2.43 8.90 -6.28
C LEU A 75 3.94 9.09 -6.25
N VAL A 76 4.60 8.26 -5.44
CA VAL A 76 6.05 8.16 -5.36
C VAL A 76 6.43 6.70 -5.50
N ARG A 77 7.18 6.37 -6.55
CA ARG A 77 7.77 5.04 -6.71
C ARG A 77 8.97 4.91 -5.78
N ASP A 78 8.97 3.94 -4.90
CA ASP A 78 10.11 3.65 -4.02
C ASP A 78 10.21 2.14 -3.73
N GLU A 79 11.30 1.72 -3.09
CA GLU A 79 11.47 0.35 -2.59
C GLU A 79 10.73 0.18 -1.26
N VAL A 80 9.72 -0.70 -1.26
CA VAL A 80 8.93 -1.04 -0.08
C VAL A 80 9.32 -2.43 0.39
N CYS A 81 9.87 -2.53 1.60
CA CYS A 81 10.35 -3.79 2.17
C CYS A 81 9.51 -4.23 3.37
N LEU A 82 8.96 -5.45 3.28
CA LEU A 82 8.39 -6.17 4.41
C LEU A 82 9.48 -6.96 5.12
N HIS A 83 9.56 -6.79 6.43
CA HIS A 83 10.44 -7.54 7.30
C HIS A 83 9.61 -8.50 8.14
N SER A 84 9.97 -9.78 8.13
CA SER A 84 9.31 -10.75 9.01
C SER A 84 9.83 -10.60 10.45
N ALA A 85 8.95 -10.81 11.42
CA ALA A 85 9.34 -10.92 12.82
C ALA A 85 10.06 -12.27 13.03
N GLY A 86 11.39 -12.28 12.87
CA GLY A 86 12.24 -13.47 13.02
C GLY A 86 13.27 -13.62 11.91
N SER A 87 13.83 -14.82 11.74
CA SER A 87 14.84 -15.14 10.72
C SER A 87 14.24 -15.51 9.35
N HIS A 88 12.98 -15.15 9.08
CA HIS A 88 12.20 -15.59 7.91
C HIS A 88 12.34 -14.69 6.66
N GLY A 89 13.42 -13.92 6.58
CA GLY A 89 13.75 -13.10 5.40
C GLY A 89 13.05 -11.75 5.34
N HIS A 90 13.40 -11.00 4.29
CA HIS A 90 12.79 -9.72 3.91
C HIS A 90 12.34 -9.82 2.45
N ALA A 91 11.23 -9.18 2.10
CA ALA A 91 10.74 -9.10 0.72
C ALA A 91 10.54 -7.63 0.36
N CYS A 92 11.12 -7.22 -0.76
CA CYS A 92 11.05 -5.84 -1.23
C CYS A 92 10.39 -5.78 -2.61
N ALA A 93 9.67 -4.71 -2.87
CA ALA A 93 9.09 -4.43 -4.18
C ALA A 93 9.21 -2.93 -4.52
N SER A 94 9.61 -2.63 -5.75
CA SER A 94 9.46 -1.30 -6.34
C SER A 94 7.97 -1.01 -6.53
N LEU A 95 7.42 -0.10 -5.72
CA LEU A 95 6.00 0.22 -5.65
C LEU A 95 5.75 1.73 -5.76
N ALA A 96 4.73 2.12 -6.53
CA ALA A 96 4.18 3.47 -6.49
C ALA A 96 3.27 3.64 -5.26
N VAL A 97 3.80 4.29 -4.24
CA VAL A 97 3.14 4.58 -2.96
C VAL A 97 2.29 5.84 -3.10
N LEU A 98 1.06 5.81 -2.55
CA LEU A 98 0.25 7.00 -2.36
C LEU A 98 0.74 7.77 -1.14
N ALA A 99 1.59 8.77 -1.36
CA ALA A 99 2.08 9.65 -0.32
C ALA A 99 1.06 10.78 -0.08
N ALA A 100 0.28 10.66 1.01
CA ALA A 100 -0.83 11.55 1.31
C ALA A 100 -0.32 12.95 1.70
N THR A 101 -0.70 13.96 0.92
CA THR A 101 -0.42 15.38 1.17
C THR A 101 -1.53 16.06 1.98
N ALA A 102 -2.70 15.43 2.07
CA ALA A 102 -3.78 15.79 2.97
C ALA A 102 -4.56 14.53 3.40
N LEU A 103 -4.91 14.47 4.68
CA LEU A 103 -5.82 13.48 5.26
C LEU A 103 -6.95 14.23 5.96
N ASP A 104 -8.18 13.74 5.82
CA ASP A 104 -9.31 14.19 6.65
C ASP A 104 -9.06 13.83 8.13
N ASP A 105 -9.76 14.47 9.06
CA ASP A 105 -9.59 14.17 10.48
C ASP A 105 -10.17 12.78 10.84
N ALA A 106 -11.40 12.52 10.43
CA ALA A 106 -12.00 11.18 10.50
C ALA A 106 -11.80 10.45 9.16
N PRO A 107 -11.51 9.14 9.15
CA PRO A 107 -11.21 8.30 10.31
C PRO A 107 -9.73 8.32 10.72
N PHE A 108 -8.88 9.04 10.00
CA PHE A 108 -7.43 8.88 10.06
C PHE A 108 -6.81 9.20 11.42
N ARG A 109 -7.28 10.22 12.15
CA ARG A 109 -6.77 10.53 13.51
C ARG A 109 -7.05 9.44 14.54
N ALA A 110 -8.13 8.68 14.35
CA ALA A 110 -8.54 7.63 15.27
C ALA A 110 -7.85 6.29 14.94
N MET A 111 -7.11 6.19 13.84
CA MET A 111 -6.39 4.97 13.48
C MET A 111 -5.13 4.84 14.33
N PRO A 112 -4.85 3.63 14.87
CA PRO A 112 -3.61 3.39 15.60
C PRO A 112 -2.39 3.20 14.69
N HIS A 113 -2.60 3.05 13.38
CA HIS A 113 -1.56 2.79 12.38
C HIS A 113 -1.32 4.01 11.49
N ASP A 114 -0.08 4.16 11.01
CA ASP A 114 0.32 5.32 10.20
C ASP A 114 -0.19 5.26 8.76
N GLY A 115 -0.51 4.09 8.25
CA GLY A 115 -0.86 3.91 6.85
C GLY A 115 -1.56 2.60 6.57
N ILE A 116 -2.04 2.45 5.34
CA ILE A 116 -2.89 1.34 4.90
C ILE A 116 -2.18 0.62 3.75
N LEU A 117 -1.97 -0.68 3.91
CA LEU A 117 -1.49 -1.55 2.84
C LEU A 117 -2.68 -2.26 2.18
N GLY A 118 -3.02 -1.82 0.97
CA GLY A 118 -4.03 -2.47 0.15
C GLY A 118 -3.56 -3.82 -0.40
N LEU A 119 -4.37 -4.87 -0.22
CA LEU A 119 -4.11 -6.22 -0.72
C LEU A 119 -5.06 -6.64 -1.84
N ALA A 120 -5.89 -5.72 -2.34
CA ALA A 120 -6.81 -6.00 -3.43
C ALA A 120 -6.08 -6.22 -4.76
N LEU A 121 -6.78 -6.79 -5.75
CA LEU A 121 -6.25 -7.00 -7.09
C LEU A 121 -6.10 -5.65 -7.84
N GLU A 122 -5.38 -5.67 -8.96
CA GLU A 122 -4.98 -4.47 -9.71
C GLU A 122 -6.13 -3.51 -10.05
N GLY A 123 -7.35 -4.02 -10.28
CA GLY A 123 -8.53 -3.20 -10.61
C GLY A 123 -8.88 -2.13 -9.57
N LEU A 124 -8.38 -2.24 -8.34
CA LEU A 124 -8.55 -1.25 -7.26
C LEU A 124 -7.25 -0.51 -6.88
N ALA A 125 -6.23 -0.57 -7.74
CA ALA A 125 -5.02 0.25 -7.65
C ALA A 125 -5.16 1.52 -8.52
N ALA A 126 -4.27 2.50 -8.35
CA ALA A 126 -4.25 3.70 -9.21
C ALA A 126 -3.59 3.46 -10.58
N GLY A 127 -2.99 2.28 -10.76
CA GLY A 127 -2.25 1.81 -11.92
C GLY A 127 -1.37 0.61 -11.55
N ALA A 128 -0.88 -0.14 -12.54
CA ALA A 128 -0.12 -1.38 -12.35
C ALA A 128 1.03 -1.26 -11.34
N LEU A 129 1.78 -0.14 -11.38
CA LEU A 129 2.90 0.08 -10.46
C LEU A 129 2.49 0.31 -9.00
N SER A 130 1.22 0.56 -8.73
CA SER A 130 0.69 0.84 -7.39
C SER A 130 -0.04 -0.35 -6.76
N SER A 131 -0.21 -1.46 -7.49
CA SER A 131 -0.77 -2.70 -6.95
C SER A 131 0.27 -3.42 -6.11
N PHE A 132 0.18 -3.36 -4.78
CA PHE A 132 1.20 -3.97 -3.93
C PHE A 132 1.38 -5.46 -4.18
N TYR A 133 0.26 -6.19 -4.24
CA TYR A 133 0.29 -7.64 -4.36
C TYR A 133 0.98 -8.10 -5.64
N GLU A 134 0.57 -7.58 -6.79
CA GLU A 134 1.18 -7.91 -8.09
C GLU A 134 2.67 -7.57 -8.10
N ARG A 135 3.05 -6.39 -7.59
CA ARG A 135 4.45 -5.94 -7.55
C ARG A 135 5.33 -6.81 -6.66
N LEU A 136 4.78 -7.29 -5.54
CA LEU A 136 5.48 -8.22 -4.66
C LEU A 136 5.67 -9.58 -5.33
N MET A 137 4.62 -10.11 -5.98
CA MET A 137 4.68 -11.42 -6.62
C MET A 137 5.61 -11.41 -7.84
N ASP A 138 5.49 -10.41 -8.73
CA ASP A 138 6.35 -10.24 -9.90
C ASP A 138 7.83 -10.07 -9.53
N GLY A 139 8.10 -9.37 -8.43
CA GLY A 139 9.45 -9.14 -7.92
C GLY A 139 10.08 -10.36 -7.24
N SER A 140 9.30 -11.41 -6.95
CA SER A 140 9.74 -12.54 -6.16
C SER A 140 9.77 -13.84 -6.97
N GLN A 141 10.94 -14.49 -7.03
CA GLN A 141 11.07 -15.80 -7.70
C GLN A 141 10.77 -16.99 -6.76
N GLN A 142 10.62 -16.72 -5.46
CA GLN A 142 10.50 -17.75 -4.42
C GLN A 142 9.12 -17.80 -3.78
N LEU A 143 8.28 -16.77 -3.95
CA LEU A 143 6.93 -16.76 -3.39
C LEU A 143 5.95 -17.32 -4.41
N LEU A 144 5.07 -18.18 -3.93
CA LEU A 144 3.88 -18.56 -4.68
C LEU A 144 2.89 -17.38 -4.70
N PRO A 145 2.08 -17.22 -5.77
CA PRO A 145 1.13 -16.11 -5.90
C PRO A 145 -0.13 -16.34 -5.05
N HIS A 146 0.05 -16.36 -3.73
CA HIS A 146 -1.00 -16.40 -2.72
C HIS A 146 -0.50 -15.86 -1.38
N PHE A 147 -1.43 -15.46 -0.52
CA PHE A 147 -1.14 -15.09 0.86
C PHE A 147 -2.18 -15.68 1.81
N GLY A 148 -1.76 -15.95 3.05
CA GLY A 148 -2.60 -16.46 4.12
C GLY A 148 -2.75 -15.44 5.23
N LEU A 149 -3.96 -15.36 5.80
CA LEU A 149 -4.27 -14.53 6.96
C LEU A 149 -4.74 -15.42 8.11
N THR A 150 -4.11 -15.28 9.27
CA THR A 150 -4.59 -15.83 10.54
C THR A 150 -5.00 -14.69 11.45
N LEU A 151 -6.25 -14.68 11.91
CA LEU A 151 -6.76 -13.68 12.83
C LEU A 151 -7.10 -14.34 14.17
N GLY A 152 -6.42 -13.91 15.23
CA GLY A 152 -6.66 -14.32 16.61
C GLY A 152 -7.31 -13.22 17.44
N LYS A 153 -7.58 -13.51 18.72
CA LYS A 153 -8.23 -12.56 19.64
C LYS A 153 -7.41 -11.30 19.93
N THR A 154 -6.09 -11.43 19.91
CA THR A 154 -5.15 -10.37 20.35
C THR A 154 -4.17 -9.95 19.26
N GLY A 155 -4.32 -10.46 18.04
CA GLY A 155 -3.39 -10.21 16.95
C GLY A 155 -3.64 -11.14 15.77
N GLY A 156 -2.78 -11.04 14.76
CA GLY A 156 -2.87 -11.88 13.57
C GLY A 156 -1.53 -12.00 12.88
N GLU A 157 -1.50 -12.85 11.87
CA GLU A 157 -0.34 -13.11 11.03
C GLU A 157 -0.77 -13.04 9.57
N ILE A 158 0.07 -12.43 8.73
CA ILE A 158 -0.02 -12.51 7.29
C ILE A 158 1.23 -13.22 6.76
N VAL A 159 1.03 -14.19 5.88
CA VAL A 159 2.10 -14.94 5.21
C VAL A 159 1.99 -14.70 3.72
N PHE A 160 3.03 -14.14 3.10
CA PHE A 160 3.13 -14.05 1.64
C PHE A 160 3.85 -15.29 1.11
N GLY A 161 3.36 -15.86 0.00
CA GLY A 161 3.92 -17.09 -0.57
C GLY A 161 3.34 -18.38 0.02
N GLY A 162 2.37 -18.31 0.94
CA GLY A 162 1.82 -19.48 1.61
C GLY A 162 0.84 -19.14 2.73
N HIS A 163 0.64 -20.12 3.61
CA HIS A 163 -0.12 -20.01 4.84
C HIS A 163 0.45 -20.99 5.87
N ASP A 164 0.14 -20.80 7.15
CA ASP A 164 0.58 -21.71 8.22
C ASP A 164 -0.23 -23.02 8.20
N PHE A 165 0.36 -24.07 7.62
CA PHE A 165 -0.26 -25.41 7.56
C PHE A 165 -0.57 -25.99 8.95
N GLY A 166 0.18 -25.61 9.99
CA GLY A 166 -0.02 -26.09 11.36
C GLY A 166 -1.28 -25.54 12.04
N ARG A 167 -1.89 -24.50 11.46
CA ARG A 167 -3.09 -23.84 11.99
C ARG A 167 -4.39 -24.29 11.33
N LEU A 168 -4.31 -25.15 10.31
CA LEU A 168 -5.48 -25.65 9.61
C LEU A 168 -6.13 -26.80 10.38
N ALA A 169 -7.42 -26.65 10.72
CA ALA A 169 -8.21 -27.73 11.31
C ALA A 169 -8.68 -28.77 10.26
N THR A 170 -8.81 -28.34 9.01
CA THR A 170 -9.23 -29.16 7.85
C THR A 170 -8.55 -28.64 6.58
N PRO A 171 -8.52 -29.42 5.48
CA PRO A 171 -7.99 -28.95 4.20
C PRO A 171 -8.71 -27.69 3.68
N LEU A 172 -7.98 -26.84 2.96
CA LEU A 172 -8.56 -25.66 2.33
C LEU A 172 -9.49 -26.03 1.17
N HIS A 173 -10.56 -25.26 1.05
CA HIS A 173 -11.45 -25.27 -0.11
C HIS A 173 -11.27 -23.98 -0.89
N TRP A 174 -11.04 -24.09 -2.19
CA TRP A 174 -10.79 -22.96 -3.09
C TRP A 174 -12.01 -22.69 -3.94
N PHE A 175 -12.32 -21.41 -4.10
CA PHE A 175 -13.35 -20.92 -5.00
C PHE A 175 -12.71 -19.92 -5.97
N PRO A 176 -13.13 -19.92 -7.25
CA PRO A 176 -12.65 -18.94 -8.19
C PRO A 176 -13.13 -17.54 -7.79
N VAL A 177 -12.28 -16.53 -8.04
CA VAL A 177 -12.68 -15.12 -7.95
C VAL A 177 -13.52 -14.79 -9.18
N GLU A 178 -14.74 -14.32 -8.96
CA GLU A 178 -15.63 -13.83 -10.03
C GLU A 178 -15.19 -12.42 -10.45
N ASN A 179 -15.08 -12.19 -11.76
CA ASN A 179 -14.67 -10.89 -12.35
C ASN A 179 -13.42 -10.26 -11.70
N PRO A 180 -12.24 -10.92 -11.73
CA PRO A 180 -11.03 -10.44 -11.06
C PRO A 180 -10.54 -9.07 -11.54
N HIS A 181 -10.93 -8.66 -12.76
CA HIS A 181 -10.66 -7.33 -13.30
C HIS A 181 -11.33 -6.19 -12.52
N ASP A 182 -12.39 -6.47 -11.75
CA ASP A 182 -13.02 -5.49 -10.86
C ASP A 182 -12.15 -5.18 -9.63
N GLY A 183 -11.11 -5.98 -9.38
CA GLY A 183 -10.09 -5.73 -8.38
C GLY A 183 -10.39 -6.31 -6.98
N PHE A 184 -11.50 -7.04 -6.82
CA PHE A 184 -11.93 -7.61 -5.53
C PHE A 184 -11.47 -9.07 -5.37
N TRP A 185 -11.38 -9.52 -4.11
CA TRP A 185 -11.27 -10.93 -3.74
C TRP A 185 -12.64 -11.47 -3.36
#